data_AF-A0A284QV76-F1
#
_entry.id   AF-A0A284QV76-F1
#
_cell.length_a   1.000
_cell.length_b   1.000
_cell.length_c   1.000
_cell.angle_alpha   90.00
_cell.angle_beta   90.00
_cell.angle_gamma   90.00
#
_symmetry.space_group_name_H-M   'P 1'
#
loop_
_entity.id
_entity.type
_entity.pdbx_description
1 polymer ?
#
loop_
_entity_poly.entity_id
_entity_poly.type
_entity_poly.pdbx_seq_one_letter_code
_entity_poly.pdbx_strand_id
1 'polypeptide(L)'
;MLSFFAGPTVLRGTDNIRQYTAKCLLPEMPYVADAPQVPLPGHKTHMNRLHIRPEPYRRLEMIDCETFMNIGSVIMQWAQRVFPDRPLKVNDLDEETGENLTLPCPAAYNFAIADIWHTAAVDIHRFAGWLDTFPLTTTQRLLHLAFPNQTKAWHFKLKQDRDKELFQYFLWTSPQLEASKTRPPLDPDALEMMTRKSVVIAFQPPWIMSPADLKEFVECQNFPPYQGGATNYLESKHRVWGKLWDVCVTNESQFFVLTTYDQWVFGTFSQRWTGVFFSPIYDFDSSEPSIAECLTFWIASAMRITRTLVLPKLPEPVGLPPIVVEPSDDPIEYHQSESNWTGKSSDYAASAGVVLDNVSLVSDVGIFETTSPINKPEPTAVSSNIHNWMANLPEIMSEVPNYLTQHQTEAMSFQHISSDPQPGIFYY
;
A
#
# COMPACT_ATOMS: atom_id res chain seq x y z
N MET A 1 -47.18 26.03 12.37
CA MET A 1 -46.51 24.98 11.60
C MET A 1 -45.00 25.23 11.77
N LEU A 2 -44.42 24.67 12.84
CA LEU A 2 -42.99 24.86 13.15
C LEU A 2 -42.21 23.86 12.29
N SER A 3 -41.55 24.38 11.26
CA SER A 3 -40.55 23.67 10.49
C SER A 3 -39.38 23.35 11.41
N PHE A 4 -39.29 22.09 11.85
CA PHE A 4 -38.06 21.53 12.39
C PHE A 4 -37.03 21.55 11.27
N PHE A 5 -36.13 22.55 11.28
CA PHE A 5 -34.87 22.43 10.59
C PHE A 5 -34.08 21.36 11.33
N ALA A 6 -34.12 20.12 10.84
CA ALA A 6 -33.14 19.13 11.23
C ALA A 6 -31.76 19.73 10.88
N GLY A 7 -30.90 19.88 11.89
CA GLY A 7 -29.51 20.26 11.66
C GLY A 7 -28.83 19.26 10.71
N PRO A 8 -27.64 19.59 10.18
CA PRO A 8 -26.93 18.70 9.27
C PRO A 8 -26.76 17.32 9.90
N THR A 9 -27.39 16.30 9.31
CA THR A 9 -27.35 14.93 9.82
C THR A 9 -25.93 14.41 9.73
N VAL A 10 -25.30 14.21 10.89
CA VAL A 10 -23.95 13.65 11.00
C VAL A 10 -24.00 12.17 10.62
N LEU A 11 -23.12 11.75 9.71
CA LEU A 11 -23.08 10.39 9.17
C LEU A 11 -21.93 9.60 9.80
N ARG A 12 -22.13 8.31 10.09
CA ARG A 12 -21.01 7.38 10.35
C ARG A 12 -20.45 6.89 9.01
N GLY A 13 -19.21 6.42 8.99
CA GLY A 13 -18.63 5.86 7.77
C GLY A 13 -19.46 4.69 7.23
N THR A 14 -19.96 3.84 8.13
CA THR A 14 -20.83 2.69 7.82
C THR A 14 -22.25 3.05 7.38
N ASP A 15 -22.66 4.32 7.49
CA ASP A 15 -23.95 4.79 6.96
C ASP A 15 -23.90 5.01 5.44
N ASN A 16 -22.73 5.29 4.87
CA ASN A 16 -22.48 5.34 3.43
C ASN A 16 -21.01 5.01 3.12
N ILE A 17 -20.68 3.73 3.12
CA ILE A 17 -19.28 3.28 2.95
C ILE A 17 -18.72 3.62 1.58
N ARG A 18 -19.56 3.67 0.53
CA ARG A 18 -19.13 4.09 -0.81
C ARG A 18 -18.62 5.52 -0.80
N GLN A 19 -19.41 6.45 -0.26
CA GLN A 19 -19.02 7.86 -0.22
C GLN A 19 -17.87 8.09 0.76
N TYR A 20 -17.87 7.39 1.91
CA TYR A 20 -16.77 7.44 2.86
C TYR A 20 -15.44 7.04 2.21
N THR A 21 -15.39 5.85 1.60
CA THR A 21 -14.15 5.30 1.03
C THR A 21 -13.65 6.15 -0.15
N ALA A 22 -14.55 6.73 -0.95
CA ALA A 22 -14.18 7.62 -2.04
C ALA A 22 -13.67 9.01 -1.60
N LYS A 23 -13.93 9.42 -0.35
CA LYS A 23 -13.66 10.79 0.15
C LYS A 23 -12.76 10.86 1.37
N CYS A 24 -12.45 9.72 1.99
CA CYS A 24 -11.49 9.69 3.07
C CYS A 24 -10.08 9.96 2.55
N LEU A 25 -9.30 10.71 3.30
CA LEU A 25 -7.94 11.11 2.95
C LEU A 25 -6.99 10.67 4.07
N LEU A 26 -5.72 10.46 3.73
CA LEU A 26 -4.71 10.31 4.77
C LEU A 26 -4.52 11.65 5.49
N PRO A 27 -4.47 11.65 6.84
CA PRO A 27 -4.09 12.85 7.57
C PRO A 27 -2.63 13.18 7.26
N GLU A 28 -2.30 14.47 7.19
CA GLU A 28 -0.90 14.91 7.07
C GLU A 28 -0.10 14.41 8.28
N MET A 29 1.05 13.78 8.03
CA MET A 29 1.90 13.25 9.08
C MET A 29 2.90 14.33 9.53
N PRO A 30 2.82 14.82 10.78
CA PRO A 30 3.73 15.83 11.27
C PRO A 30 5.11 15.22 11.59
N TYR A 31 6.14 16.01 11.31
CA TYR A 31 7.53 15.75 11.69
C TYR A 31 7.94 16.77 12.76
N VAL A 32 8.59 16.32 13.83
CA VAL A 32 9.15 17.23 14.86
C VAL A 32 10.56 17.66 14.50
N ALA A 33 11.08 18.70 15.16
CA ALA A 33 12.42 19.24 14.90
C ALA A 33 13.55 18.20 15.01
N ASP A 34 13.39 17.20 15.88
CA ASP A 34 14.36 16.12 16.08
C ASP A 34 14.20 14.96 15.08
N ALA A 35 13.19 14.99 14.20
CA ALA A 35 13.03 13.98 13.17
C ALA A 35 14.14 14.11 12.11
N PRO A 36 14.54 13.01 11.45
CA PRO A 36 15.48 13.08 10.35
C PRO A 36 14.97 14.04 9.27
N GLN A 37 15.86 14.92 8.81
CA GLN A 37 15.47 15.94 7.85
C GLN A 37 15.05 15.33 6.52
N VAL A 38 13.86 15.68 6.07
CA VAL A 38 13.38 15.34 4.73
C VAL A 38 14.08 16.25 3.71
N PRO A 39 14.67 15.71 2.64
CA PRO A 39 15.25 16.52 1.57
C PRO A 39 14.22 17.50 1.00
N LEU A 40 14.68 18.67 0.55
CA LEU A 40 13.81 19.62 -0.16
C LEU A 40 13.20 18.97 -1.41
N PRO A 41 11.98 19.37 -1.84
CA PRO A 41 11.35 18.83 -3.04
C PRO A 41 12.30 18.84 -4.25
N GLY A 42 12.35 17.72 -4.98
CA GLY A 42 13.23 17.54 -6.13
C GLY A 42 14.65 17.06 -5.79
N HIS A 43 15.01 16.94 -4.51
CA HIS A 43 16.30 16.41 -4.08
C HIS A 43 16.23 14.95 -3.63
N LYS A 44 17.30 14.18 -3.92
CA LYS A 44 17.46 12.79 -3.49
C LYS A 44 18.02 12.70 -2.08
N THR A 45 17.63 11.67 -1.33
CA THR A 45 18.25 11.37 -0.04
C THR A 45 19.61 10.68 -0.18
N HIS A 46 20.43 10.77 0.87
CA HIS A 46 21.68 10.00 1.00
C HIS A 46 21.55 8.78 1.92
N MET A 47 20.37 8.58 2.51
CA MET A 47 20.13 7.63 3.60
C MET A 47 19.77 6.22 3.09
N ASN A 48 19.42 6.07 1.81
CA ASN A 48 19.00 4.78 1.25
C ASN A 48 20.19 3.84 0.99
N ARG A 49 20.65 3.17 2.05
CA ARG A 49 21.80 2.25 2.08
C ARG A 49 21.37 0.79 2.35
N LEU A 50 20.28 0.35 1.71
CA LEU A 50 19.78 -1.02 1.85
C LEU A 50 20.88 -2.04 1.54
N HIS A 51 20.93 -3.12 2.32
CA HIS A 51 21.90 -4.19 2.16
C HIS A 51 21.52 -5.13 1.02
N ILE A 52 21.56 -4.62 -0.21
CA ILE A 52 21.23 -5.36 -1.44
C ILE A 52 22.43 -5.43 -2.36
N ARG A 53 22.72 -6.64 -2.84
CA ARG A 53 23.78 -6.94 -3.80
C ARG A 53 23.19 -7.44 -5.11
N PRO A 54 23.91 -7.41 -6.23
CA PRO A 54 23.56 -8.21 -7.40
C PRO A 54 23.65 -9.70 -7.07
N GLU A 55 22.61 -10.47 -7.35
CA GLU A 55 22.55 -11.91 -7.04
C GLU A 55 22.00 -12.69 -8.24
N PRO A 56 22.51 -13.92 -8.51
CA PRO A 56 22.15 -14.69 -9.70
C PRO A 56 20.70 -15.21 -9.68
N TYR A 57 20.08 -15.26 -8.50
CA TYR A 57 18.71 -15.73 -8.34
C TYR A 57 17.68 -14.64 -8.69
N ARG A 58 18.05 -13.35 -8.73
CA ARG A 58 17.13 -12.27 -9.10
C ARG A 58 16.94 -12.24 -10.61
N ARG A 59 15.68 -12.29 -11.02
CA ARG A 59 15.28 -12.40 -12.42
C ARG A 59 14.33 -11.29 -12.85
N LEU A 60 14.44 -10.11 -12.27
CA LEU A 60 13.60 -8.96 -12.64
C LEU A 60 14.01 -8.44 -14.02
N GLU A 61 13.48 -9.08 -15.06
CA GLU A 61 13.82 -8.87 -16.47
C GLU A 61 13.00 -7.75 -17.11
N MET A 62 11.78 -7.50 -16.60
CA MET A 62 10.86 -6.51 -17.15
C MET A 62 10.22 -5.67 -16.04
N ILE A 63 10.31 -4.35 -16.16
CA ILE A 63 9.65 -3.38 -15.27
C ILE A 63 8.75 -2.50 -16.12
N ASP A 64 7.43 -2.63 -15.95
CA ASP A 64 6.43 -2.00 -16.81
C ASP A 64 5.41 -1.17 -16.01
N CYS A 65 5.43 0.15 -16.20
CA CYS A 65 4.43 1.07 -15.65
C CYS A 65 3.26 1.32 -16.62
N GLU A 66 3.44 1.09 -17.91
CA GLU A 66 2.47 1.46 -18.95
C GLU A 66 1.19 0.64 -18.81
N THR A 67 1.33 -0.63 -18.46
CA THR A 67 0.19 -1.55 -18.30
C THR A 67 -0.86 -1.00 -17.32
N PHE A 68 -0.50 -0.29 -16.24
CA PHE A 68 -1.47 0.20 -15.24
C PHE A 68 -1.67 1.72 -15.22
N MET A 69 -1.25 2.46 -16.26
CA MET A 69 -1.37 3.92 -16.28
C MET A 69 -2.80 4.44 -16.05
N ASN A 70 -3.83 3.69 -16.47
CA ASN A 70 -5.23 4.10 -16.35
C ASN A 70 -6.02 3.27 -15.31
N ILE A 71 -5.33 2.52 -14.44
CA ILE A 71 -5.97 1.62 -13.48
C ILE A 71 -6.90 2.33 -12.49
N GLY A 72 -6.65 3.62 -12.23
CA GLY A 72 -7.47 4.43 -11.31
C GLY A 72 -8.96 4.44 -11.64
N SER A 73 -9.31 4.53 -12.93
CA SER A 73 -10.70 4.49 -13.38
C SER A 73 -11.41 3.17 -13.05
N VAL A 74 -10.66 2.07 -13.13
CA VAL A 74 -11.14 0.72 -12.84
C VAL A 74 -11.27 0.48 -11.34
N ILE A 75 -10.34 1.01 -10.55
CA ILE A 75 -10.42 0.99 -9.08
C ILE A 75 -11.71 1.69 -8.63
N MET A 76 -11.98 2.89 -9.13
CA MET A 76 -13.19 3.64 -8.77
C MET A 76 -14.47 2.92 -9.21
N GLN A 77 -14.52 2.39 -10.43
CA GLN A 77 -15.69 1.63 -10.91
C GLN A 77 -15.94 0.37 -10.07
N TRP A 78 -14.88 -0.33 -9.67
CA TRP A 78 -14.96 -1.47 -8.77
C TRP A 78 -15.48 -1.04 -7.39
N ALA A 79 -14.92 0.02 -6.79
CA ALA A 79 -15.29 0.50 -5.47
C ALA A 79 -16.76 0.95 -5.42
N GLN A 80 -17.25 1.65 -6.45
CA GLN A 80 -18.65 2.05 -6.58
C GLN A 80 -19.62 0.87 -6.59
N ARG A 81 -19.20 -0.27 -7.14
CA ARG A 81 -20.04 -1.47 -7.25
C ARG A 81 -19.97 -2.33 -5.99
N VAL A 82 -18.77 -2.48 -5.43
CA VAL A 82 -18.56 -3.30 -4.23
C VAL A 82 -19.15 -2.62 -3.01
N PHE A 83 -18.90 -1.33 -2.82
CA PHE A 83 -19.33 -0.63 -1.61
C PHE A 83 -20.75 -0.07 -1.78
N PRO A 84 -21.69 -0.42 -0.88
CA PRO A 84 -23.03 0.16 -0.87
C PRO A 84 -23.03 1.64 -0.48
N ASP A 85 -24.00 2.37 -1.04
CA ASP A 85 -24.36 3.75 -0.71
C ASP A 85 -25.48 3.86 0.33
N ARG A 86 -25.80 2.74 0.99
CA ARG A 86 -26.88 2.61 1.98
C ARG A 86 -26.35 2.19 3.35
N PRO A 87 -27.04 2.56 4.45
CA PRO A 87 -26.57 2.23 5.79
C PRO A 87 -26.50 0.73 6.07
N LEU A 88 -25.34 0.28 6.53
CA LEU A 88 -25.10 -1.12 6.91
C LEU A 88 -25.74 -1.50 8.25
N LYS A 89 -26.12 -0.48 9.05
CA LYS A 89 -26.64 -0.64 10.43
C LYS A 89 -25.68 -1.40 11.36
N VAL A 90 -24.38 -1.17 11.16
CA VAL A 90 -23.31 -1.60 12.08
C VAL A 90 -22.56 -0.36 12.57
N ASN A 91 -21.65 -0.54 13.53
CA ASN A 91 -20.77 0.52 13.99
C ASN A 91 -19.49 0.55 13.16
N ASP A 92 -18.88 1.73 13.05
CA ASP A 92 -17.57 1.91 12.42
C ASP A 92 -16.51 1.07 13.16
N LEU A 93 -16.50 1.17 14.49
CA LEU A 93 -15.72 0.30 15.39
C LEU A 93 -16.35 -1.09 15.49
N ASP A 94 -15.51 -2.10 15.33
CA ASP A 94 -15.77 -3.47 15.72
C ASP A 94 -15.33 -3.67 17.18
N GLU A 95 -16.28 -3.91 18.08
CA GLU A 95 -15.97 -4.11 19.51
C GLU A 95 -15.25 -5.43 19.79
N GLU A 96 -15.35 -6.42 18.89
CA GLU A 96 -14.70 -7.72 19.06
C GLU A 96 -13.22 -7.66 18.66
N THR A 97 -12.93 -7.03 17.53
CA THR A 97 -11.58 -7.00 16.94
C THR A 97 -10.81 -5.71 17.23
N GLY A 98 -11.49 -4.63 17.61
CA GLY A 98 -10.92 -3.29 17.76
C GLY A 98 -10.71 -2.54 16.44
N GLU A 99 -11.11 -3.14 15.31
CA GLU A 99 -10.97 -2.53 13.98
C GLU A 99 -11.93 -1.36 13.79
N ASN A 100 -11.48 -0.29 13.14
CA ASN A 100 -12.29 0.91 12.99
C ASN A 100 -12.09 1.60 11.63
N LEU A 101 -13.03 2.47 11.25
CA LEU A 101 -12.81 3.45 10.19
C LEU A 101 -12.13 4.67 10.81
N THR A 102 -10.88 4.91 10.44
CA THR A 102 -9.99 5.88 11.09
C THR A 102 -9.56 7.02 10.16
N LEU A 103 -9.68 6.84 8.84
CA LEU A 103 -9.34 7.90 7.90
C LEU A 103 -10.36 9.04 7.97
N PRO A 104 -9.92 10.29 8.15
CA PRO A 104 -10.81 11.44 8.17
C PRO A 104 -11.38 11.72 6.77
N CYS A 105 -12.54 12.36 6.73
CA CYS A 105 -13.12 12.93 5.52
C CYS A 105 -13.16 14.45 5.64
N PRO A 106 -13.06 15.21 4.53
CA PRO A 106 -13.31 16.64 4.54
C PRO A 106 -14.66 16.97 5.18
N ALA A 107 -14.71 18.03 6.00
CA ALA A 107 -15.89 18.42 6.77
C ALA A 107 -17.15 18.63 5.90
N ALA A 108 -16.98 18.96 4.62
CA ALA A 108 -18.07 19.09 3.65
C ALA A 108 -18.93 17.82 3.48
N TYR A 109 -18.39 16.64 3.84
CA TYR A 109 -19.10 15.35 3.76
C TYR A 109 -19.80 14.94 5.06
N ASN A 110 -19.61 15.69 6.15
CA ASN A 110 -20.30 15.53 7.45
C ASN A 110 -20.22 14.11 8.07
N PHE A 111 -19.09 13.41 7.87
CA PHE A 111 -18.82 12.15 8.54
C PHE A 111 -18.25 12.39 9.95
N ALA A 112 -18.82 11.74 10.96
CA ALA A 112 -18.27 11.68 12.33
C ALA A 112 -17.31 10.50 12.46
N ILE A 113 -16.10 10.69 11.95
CA ILE A 113 -14.97 9.82 12.23
C ILE A 113 -14.28 10.33 13.50
N ALA A 114 -13.84 9.43 14.36
CA ALA A 114 -13.15 9.81 15.59
C ALA A 114 -11.82 10.49 15.25
N ASP A 115 -11.56 11.65 15.86
CA ASP A 115 -10.26 12.30 15.77
C ASP A 115 -9.23 11.48 16.54
N ILE A 116 -8.30 10.87 15.81
CA ILE A 116 -7.20 10.10 16.40
C ILE A 116 -5.94 10.95 16.39
N TRP A 117 -5.46 11.24 17.59
CA TRP A 117 -4.18 11.91 17.77
C TRP A 117 -3.07 10.89 17.74
N HIS A 118 -2.19 11.00 16.74
CA HIS A 118 -0.99 10.20 16.67
C HIS A 118 0.24 11.09 16.85
N THR A 119 1.24 10.61 17.58
CA THR A 119 2.46 11.39 17.78
C THR A 119 3.23 11.53 16.47
N ALA A 120 3.89 12.66 16.27
CA ALA A 120 4.76 12.91 15.13
C ALA A 120 5.77 11.78 14.90
N ALA A 121 6.08 11.53 13.63
CA ALA A 121 7.05 10.52 13.24
C ALA A 121 8.48 11.03 13.46
N VAL A 122 9.21 10.38 14.37
CA VAL A 122 10.65 10.66 14.66
C VAL A 122 11.58 9.57 14.14
N ASP A 123 11.02 8.39 13.89
CA ASP A 123 11.73 7.21 13.44
C ASP A 123 10.78 6.34 12.60
N ILE A 124 11.34 5.31 11.97
CA ILE A 124 10.59 4.39 11.12
C ILE A 124 9.56 3.56 11.90
N HIS A 125 9.71 3.38 13.21
CA HIS A 125 8.74 2.66 14.04
C HIS A 125 7.48 3.49 14.31
N ARG A 126 7.63 4.77 14.63
CA ARG A 126 6.50 5.70 14.76
C ARG A 126 5.80 5.91 13.42
N PHE A 127 6.58 5.98 12.35
CA PHE A 127 6.05 6.00 10.98
C PHE A 127 5.20 4.75 10.69
N ALA A 128 5.65 3.56 11.08
CA ALA A 128 4.84 2.33 10.96
C ALA A 128 3.51 2.43 11.73
N GLY A 129 3.50 3.07 12.90
CA GLY A 129 2.28 3.32 13.68
C GLY A 129 1.25 4.18 12.96
N TRP A 130 1.69 5.17 12.19
CA TRP A 130 0.81 5.98 11.33
C TRP A 130 0.14 5.13 10.25
N LEU A 131 0.92 4.30 9.54
CA LEU A 131 0.37 3.37 8.55
C LEU A 131 -0.63 2.40 9.18
N ASP A 132 -0.28 1.80 10.31
CA ASP A 132 -1.13 0.82 11.00
C ASP A 132 -2.46 1.45 11.43
N THR A 133 -2.39 2.62 12.08
CA THR A 133 -3.56 3.30 12.67
C THR A 133 -4.51 3.85 11.61
N PHE A 134 -3.99 4.42 10.52
CA PHE A 134 -4.80 5.14 9.54
C PHE A 134 -5.18 4.27 8.34
N PRO A 135 -4.35 4.12 7.29
CA PRO A 135 -4.76 3.41 6.08
C PRO A 135 -5.01 1.92 6.34
N LEU A 136 -4.19 1.24 7.15
CA LEU A 136 -4.27 -0.21 7.30
C LEU A 136 -5.47 -0.64 8.14
N THR A 137 -5.69 -0.02 9.30
CA THR A 137 -6.88 -0.30 10.13
C THR A 137 -8.18 -0.02 9.37
N THR A 138 -8.27 1.12 8.66
CA THR A 138 -9.45 1.44 7.83
C THR A 138 -9.64 0.42 6.71
N THR A 139 -8.58 0.06 6.00
CA THR A 139 -8.62 -0.93 4.91
C THR A 139 -9.06 -2.31 5.40
N GLN A 140 -8.50 -2.77 6.54
CA GLN A 140 -8.86 -4.05 7.15
C GLN A 140 -10.36 -4.06 7.51
N ARG A 141 -10.85 -2.99 8.15
CA ARG A 141 -12.27 -2.86 8.49
C ARG A 141 -13.16 -2.89 7.25
N LEU A 142 -12.81 -2.15 6.20
CA LEU A 142 -13.56 -2.14 4.93
C LEU A 142 -13.62 -3.54 4.29
N LEU A 143 -12.49 -4.26 4.25
CA LEU A 143 -12.42 -5.62 3.71
C LEU A 143 -13.22 -6.63 4.55
N HIS A 144 -13.24 -6.50 5.87
CA HIS A 144 -14.01 -7.36 6.76
C HIS A 144 -15.51 -7.09 6.68
N LEU A 145 -15.91 -5.84 6.44
CA LEU A 145 -17.30 -5.49 6.14
C LEU A 145 -17.73 -6.04 4.78
N ALA A 146 -16.89 -5.88 3.75
CA ALA A 146 -17.24 -6.26 2.37
C ALA A 146 -17.17 -7.76 2.08
N PHE A 147 -16.19 -8.46 2.64
CA PHE A 147 -15.90 -9.85 2.29
C PHE A 147 -15.63 -10.74 3.51
N PRO A 148 -16.49 -10.73 4.54
CA PRO A 148 -16.18 -11.35 5.84
C PRO A 148 -15.83 -12.84 5.74
N ASN A 149 -16.44 -13.59 4.79
CA ASN A 149 -16.16 -15.01 4.62
C ASN A 149 -14.73 -15.30 4.14
N GLN A 150 -14.12 -14.36 3.42
CA GLN A 150 -12.80 -14.49 2.82
C GLN A 150 -11.73 -13.80 3.65
N THR A 151 -12.07 -12.68 4.29
CA THR A 151 -11.09 -11.75 4.89
C THR A 151 -11.06 -11.77 6.41
N LYS A 152 -12.11 -12.17 7.12
CA LYS A 152 -12.20 -12.01 8.60
C LYS A 152 -11.08 -12.69 9.41
N ALA A 153 -10.44 -13.72 8.86
CA ALA A 153 -9.30 -14.40 9.50
C ALA A 153 -7.94 -13.77 9.17
N TRP A 154 -7.91 -12.76 8.30
CA TRP A 154 -6.71 -12.10 7.83
C TRP A 154 -6.52 -10.76 8.54
N HIS A 155 -5.27 -10.34 8.67
CA HIS A 155 -4.92 -9.07 9.28
C HIS A 155 -3.54 -8.62 8.79
N PHE A 156 -3.23 -7.34 9.01
CA PHE A 156 -1.87 -6.85 8.81
C PHE A 156 -0.97 -7.28 9.97
N LYS A 157 0.28 -7.61 9.64
CA LYS A 157 1.32 -7.90 10.61
C LYS A 157 2.62 -7.25 10.20
N LEU A 158 3.15 -6.37 11.05
CA LEU A 158 4.47 -5.79 10.84
C LEU A 158 5.53 -6.89 10.86
N LYS A 159 6.39 -6.91 9.85
CA LYS A 159 7.56 -7.77 9.76
C LYS A 159 8.79 -6.88 9.71
N GLN A 160 9.82 -7.29 10.45
CA GLN A 160 11.11 -6.63 10.46
C GLN A 160 12.10 -7.45 9.65
N ASP A 161 12.97 -6.72 8.97
CA ASP A 161 14.04 -7.27 8.16
C ASP A 161 15.41 -6.85 8.77
N ARG A 162 16.52 -7.39 8.27
CA ARG A 162 17.88 -6.90 8.57
C ARG A 162 18.01 -5.39 8.35
N ASP A 163 17.35 -4.86 7.32
CA ASP A 163 17.31 -3.43 7.00
C ASP A 163 16.20 -2.66 7.76
N LYS A 164 15.71 -3.16 8.91
CA LYS A 164 14.56 -2.57 9.64
C LYS A 164 14.64 -1.07 9.93
N GLU A 165 15.83 -0.48 9.98
CA GLU A 165 16.00 0.96 10.18
C GLU A 165 15.75 1.78 8.89
N LEU A 166 15.79 1.12 7.73
CA LEU A 166 15.67 1.73 6.41
C LEU A 166 14.41 1.24 5.65
N PHE A 167 14.00 -0.01 5.85
CA PHE A 167 12.91 -0.65 5.14
C PHE A 167 12.19 -1.60 6.08
N GLN A 168 10.88 -1.43 6.19
CA GLN A 168 9.98 -2.32 6.90
C GLN A 168 8.78 -2.63 6.02
N TYR A 169 8.01 -3.64 6.39
CA TYR A 169 6.81 -3.98 5.66
C TYR A 169 5.75 -4.62 6.55
N PHE A 170 4.49 -4.32 6.24
CA PHE A 170 3.36 -5.09 6.74
C PHE A 170 3.06 -6.24 5.77
N LEU A 171 2.68 -7.38 6.32
CA LEU A 171 2.20 -8.53 5.56
C LEU A 171 0.72 -8.72 5.85
N TRP A 172 -0.10 -8.78 4.81
CA TRP A 172 -1.48 -9.25 4.90
C TRP A 172 -1.46 -10.78 5.04
N THR A 173 -1.77 -11.28 6.23
CA THR A 173 -1.57 -12.70 6.57
C THR A 173 -2.71 -13.25 7.41
N SER A 174 -2.72 -14.57 7.66
CA SER A 174 -3.69 -15.25 8.51
C SER A 174 -3.00 -16.19 9.51
N PRO A 175 -3.63 -16.51 10.66
CA PRO A 175 -3.06 -17.46 11.62
C PRO A 175 -2.68 -18.81 11.01
N GLN A 176 -3.46 -19.29 10.03
CA GLN A 176 -3.21 -20.54 9.33
C GLN A 176 -1.92 -20.46 8.49
N LEU A 177 -1.70 -19.35 7.78
CA LEU A 177 -0.50 -19.13 6.98
C LEU A 177 0.75 -18.91 7.84
N GLU A 178 0.60 -18.28 9.00
CA GLU A 178 1.74 -18.12 9.93
C GLU A 178 2.10 -19.46 10.59
N ALA A 179 1.11 -20.30 10.91
CA ALA A 179 1.35 -21.61 11.50
C ALA A 179 2.09 -22.56 10.55
N SER A 180 1.80 -22.51 9.25
CA SER A 180 2.44 -23.37 8.24
C SER A 180 3.93 -23.07 8.03
N LYS A 181 4.41 -21.87 8.38
CA LYS A 181 5.85 -21.55 8.38
C LYS A 181 6.63 -22.34 9.44
N THR A 182 5.96 -22.82 10.48
CA THR A 182 6.60 -23.56 11.60
C THR A 182 6.28 -25.05 11.61
N ARG A 183 5.26 -25.48 10.85
CA ARG A 183 4.79 -26.86 10.84
C ARG A 183 4.56 -27.30 9.39
N PRO A 184 4.96 -28.52 9.00
CA PRO A 184 4.71 -29.00 7.66
C PRO A 184 3.21 -28.95 7.35
N PRO A 185 2.81 -28.36 6.21
CA PRO A 185 1.41 -28.26 5.83
C PRO A 185 0.84 -29.66 5.57
N LEU A 186 -0.43 -29.83 5.93
CA LEU A 186 -1.19 -31.06 5.63
C LEU A 186 -1.49 -31.19 4.14
N ASP A 187 -1.58 -30.07 3.42
CA ASP A 187 -1.85 -29.97 1.98
C ASP A 187 -1.01 -28.84 1.36
N PRO A 188 0.06 -29.16 0.61
CA PRO A 188 0.93 -28.18 -0.04
C PRO A 188 0.20 -27.29 -1.07
N ASP A 189 -0.75 -27.84 -1.82
CA ASP A 189 -1.44 -27.11 -2.88
C ASP A 189 -2.40 -26.07 -2.28
N ALA A 190 -3.10 -26.44 -1.20
CA ALA A 190 -3.93 -25.50 -0.45
C ALA A 190 -3.10 -24.39 0.21
N LEU A 191 -1.89 -24.70 0.69
CA LEU A 191 -0.98 -23.70 1.23
C LEU A 191 -0.52 -22.72 0.15
N GLU A 192 -0.05 -23.20 -1.00
CA GLU A 192 0.37 -22.34 -2.12
C GLU A 192 -0.77 -21.40 -2.55
N MET A 193 -2.00 -21.93 -2.63
CA MET A 193 -3.18 -21.11 -2.91
C MET A 193 -3.47 -20.05 -1.84
N MET A 194 -3.16 -20.31 -0.57
CA MET A 194 -3.30 -19.33 0.52
C MET A 194 -2.18 -18.29 0.49
N THR A 195 -0.92 -18.69 0.32
CA THR A 195 0.22 -17.76 0.33
C THR A 195 0.09 -16.72 -0.78
N ARG A 196 -0.40 -17.13 -1.96
CA ARG A 196 -0.68 -16.23 -3.09
C ARG A 196 -1.73 -15.16 -2.83
N LYS A 197 -2.49 -15.24 -1.72
CA LYS A 197 -3.46 -14.22 -1.28
C LYS A 197 -2.84 -13.12 -0.44
N SER A 198 -1.59 -13.29 -0.03
CA SER A 198 -0.85 -12.31 0.77
C SER A 198 -0.49 -11.08 -0.06
N VAL A 199 -0.39 -9.94 0.61
CA VAL A 199 0.10 -8.65 0.05
C VAL A 199 1.21 -8.13 0.95
N VAL A 200 2.28 -7.63 0.34
CA VAL A 200 3.36 -6.91 1.03
C VAL A 200 3.10 -5.41 0.94
N ILE A 201 3.02 -4.72 2.08
CA ILE A 201 2.96 -3.25 2.14
C ILE A 201 4.31 -2.78 2.68
N ALA A 202 5.24 -2.55 1.77
CA ALA A 202 6.57 -2.06 2.03
C ALA A 202 6.59 -0.54 2.20
N PHE A 203 7.45 -0.06 3.08
CA PHE A 203 7.56 1.38 3.29
C PHE A 203 8.97 1.82 3.66
N GLN A 204 9.29 3.04 3.20
CA GLN A 204 10.48 3.79 3.59
C GLN A 204 10.04 5.23 3.88
N PRO A 205 10.30 5.78 5.08
CA PRO A 205 9.95 7.17 5.38
C PRO A 205 10.58 8.18 4.40
N PRO A 206 10.00 9.39 4.24
CA PRO A 206 10.46 10.39 3.25
C PRO A 206 11.91 10.86 3.41
N TRP A 207 12.48 10.76 4.61
CA TRP A 207 13.90 11.04 4.85
C TRP A 207 14.84 9.93 4.34
N ILE A 208 14.34 8.70 4.16
CA ILE A 208 15.05 7.55 3.56
C ILE A 208 14.74 7.39 2.07
N MET A 209 13.56 7.79 1.62
CA MET A 209 13.16 7.77 0.21
C MET A 209 12.38 9.04 -0.08
N SER A 210 13.02 10.02 -0.71
CA SER A 210 12.33 11.28 -1.05
C SER A 210 11.37 11.08 -2.22
N PRO A 211 10.49 12.07 -2.52
CA PRO A 211 9.68 12.04 -3.74
C PRO A 211 10.51 11.92 -5.02
N ALA A 212 11.72 12.48 -5.05
CA ALA A 212 12.63 12.34 -6.19
C ALA A 212 13.18 10.92 -6.31
N ASP A 213 13.50 10.27 -5.17
CA ASP A 213 13.95 8.87 -5.16
C ASP A 213 12.82 7.92 -5.62
N LEU A 214 11.58 8.15 -5.16
CA LEU A 214 10.42 7.35 -5.58
C LEU A 214 10.11 7.55 -7.07
N LYS A 215 10.25 8.77 -7.58
CA LYS A 215 10.16 9.05 -9.02
C LYS A 215 11.19 8.26 -9.82
N GLU A 216 12.45 8.24 -9.36
CA GLU A 216 13.50 7.46 -10.03
C GLU A 216 13.25 5.94 -9.96
N PHE A 217 12.62 5.48 -8.87
CA PHE A 217 12.19 4.10 -8.71
C PHE A 217 11.14 3.69 -9.76
N VAL A 218 10.13 4.52 -10.01
CA VAL A 218 9.08 4.24 -11.02
C VAL A 218 9.58 4.43 -12.46
N GLU A 219 10.56 5.30 -12.70
CA GLU A 219 11.20 5.49 -14.01
C GLU A 219 12.21 4.37 -14.35
N CYS A 220 12.48 3.47 -13.41
CA CYS A 220 13.39 2.34 -13.60
C CYS A 220 12.80 1.34 -14.62
N GLN A 221 13.41 1.20 -15.78
CA GLN A 221 12.93 0.28 -16.83
C GLN A 221 13.56 -1.12 -16.76
N ASN A 222 14.75 -1.25 -16.16
CA ASN A 222 15.50 -2.50 -16.16
C ASN A 222 16.24 -2.68 -14.84
N PHE A 223 16.32 -3.92 -14.37
CA PHE A 223 17.20 -4.29 -13.27
C PHE A 223 18.58 -4.71 -13.81
N PRO A 224 19.71 -4.28 -13.20
CA PRO A 224 21.04 -4.65 -13.66
C PRO A 224 21.26 -6.17 -13.63
N PRO A 225 21.78 -6.78 -14.72
CA PRO A 225 22.01 -8.23 -14.75
C PRO A 225 23.14 -8.64 -13.80
N TYR A 226 23.06 -9.86 -13.27
CA TYR A 226 24.13 -10.46 -12.49
C TYR A 226 25.34 -10.80 -13.39
N GLN A 227 26.52 -10.28 -13.08
CA GLN A 227 27.74 -10.51 -13.88
C GLN A 227 28.83 -11.31 -13.13
N GLY A 228 28.52 -11.93 -12.00
CA GLY A 228 29.45 -12.86 -11.32
C GLY A 228 30.72 -12.24 -10.72
N GLY A 229 30.89 -10.92 -10.78
CA GLY A 229 32.05 -10.18 -10.25
C GLY A 229 31.69 -9.21 -9.14
N ALA A 230 32.67 -8.87 -8.30
CA ALA A 230 32.54 -8.03 -7.10
C ALA A 230 32.17 -6.55 -7.35
N THR A 231 31.94 -6.13 -8.60
CA THR A 231 31.89 -4.71 -9.00
C THR A 231 30.57 -4.27 -9.64
N ASN A 232 29.48 -5.02 -9.46
CA ASN A 232 28.18 -4.57 -9.97
C ASN A 232 27.52 -3.65 -8.94
N TYR A 233 27.70 -2.35 -9.14
CA TYR A 233 27.09 -1.32 -8.31
C TYR A 233 25.59 -1.25 -8.55
N LEU A 234 24.82 -1.23 -7.46
CA LEU A 234 23.39 -0.97 -7.50
C LEU A 234 23.14 0.46 -7.03
N GLU A 235 22.54 1.28 -7.89
CA GLU A 235 21.99 2.59 -7.51
C GLU A 235 20.83 2.45 -6.50
N SER A 236 20.45 3.55 -5.83
CA SER A 236 19.37 3.58 -4.83
C SER A 236 18.08 2.89 -5.31
N LYS A 237 17.59 3.25 -6.49
CA LYS A 237 16.38 2.63 -7.09
C LYS A 237 16.50 1.12 -7.26
N HIS A 238 17.67 0.63 -7.66
CA HIS A 238 17.92 -0.80 -7.85
C HIS A 238 17.99 -1.53 -6.51
N ARG A 239 18.55 -0.90 -5.47
CA ARG A 239 18.53 -1.47 -4.12
C ARG A 239 17.10 -1.61 -3.60
N VAL A 240 16.24 -0.62 -3.82
CA VAL A 240 14.82 -0.70 -3.45
C VAL A 240 14.10 -1.81 -4.23
N TRP A 241 14.26 -1.86 -5.56
CA TRP A 241 13.67 -2.93 -6.39
C TRP A 241 14.13 -4.32 -5.95
N GLY A 242 15.43 -4.50 -5.71
CA GLY A 242 15.99 -5.75 -5.24
C GLY A 242 15.44 -6.15 -3.87
N LYS A 243 15.31 -5.20 -2.94
CA LYS A 243 14.74 -5.45 -1.62
C LYS A 243 13.28 -5.86 -1.69
N LEU A 244 12.48 -5.13 -2.45
CA LEU A 244 11.07 -5.39 -2.64
C LEU A 244 10.83 -6.76 -3.28
N TRP A 245 11.63 -7.09 -4.30
CA TRP A 245 11.61 -8.40 -4.95
C TRP A 245 11.97 -9.51 -3.96
N ASP A 246 13.06 -9.37 -3.21
CA ASP A 246 13.51 -10.37 -2.22
C ASP A 246 12.42 -10.64 -1.16
N VAL A 247 11.78 -9.58 -0.66
CA VAL A 247 10.70 -9.67 0.33
C VAL A 247 9.44 -10.34 -0.24
N CYS A 248 9.03 -9.96 -1.46
CA CYS A 248 7.85 -10.52 -2.08
C CYS A 248 8.03 -11.99 -2.46
N VAL A 249 9.19 -12.37 -3.01
CA VAL A 249 9.53 -13.77 -3.31
C VAL A 249 9.59 -14.61 -2.04
N THR A 250 10.26 -14.13 -0.99
CA THR A 250 10.38 -14.83 0.29
C THR A 250 9.02 -15.08 0.95
N ASN A 251 8.05 -14.20 0.73
CA ASN A 251 6.69 -14.35 1.24
C ASN A 251 5.70 -14.91 0.19
N GLU A 252 6.18 -15.34 -0.98
CA GLU A 252 5.41 -15.78 -2.14
C GLU A 252 4.20 -14.86 -2.49
N SER A 253 4.37 -13.56 -2.28
CA SER A 253 3.31 -12.55 -2.33
C SER A 253 3.45 -11.68 -3.58
N GLN A 254 2.74 -12.03 -4.65
CA GLN A 254 2.88 -11.36 -5.96
C GLN A 254 2.52 -9.88 -5.88
N PHE A 255 1.59 -9.51 -5.01
CA PHE A 255 1.10 -8.16 -4.87
C PHE A 255 1.90 -7.40 -3.82
N PHE A 256 2.23 -6.16 -4.16
CA PHE A 256 2.90 -5.26 -3.24
C PHE A 256 2.34 -3.84 -3.32
N VAL A 257 2.64 -3.09 -2.27
CA VAL A 257 2.49 -1.65 -2.17
C VAL A 257 3.81 -1.11 -1.65
N LEU A 258 4.33 -0.05 -2.27
CA LEU A 258 5.48 0.71 -1.77
C LEU A 258 5.01 2.11 -1.41
N THR A 259 5.32 2.57 -0.21
CA THR A 259 4.89 3.90 0.25
C THR A 259 5.94 4.64 1.06
N THR A 260 5.94 5.97 0.90
CA THR A 260 6.61 6.93 1.77
C THR A 260 5.62 7.64 2.70
N TYR A 261 4.40 7.11 2.84
CA TYR A 261 3.21 7.75 3.41
C TYR A 261 2.69 8.90 2.55
N ASP A 262 3.58 9.81 2.13
CA ASP A 262 3.26 10.95 1.27
C ASP A 262 2.90 10.50 -0.15
N GLN A 263 3.51 9.40 -0.61
CA GLN A 263 3.32 8.86 -1.94
C GLN A 263 3.21 7.33 -1.92
N TRP A 264 2.42 6.79 -2.85
CA TRP A 264 2.04 5.38 -2.90
C TRP A 264 2.17 4.82 -4.32
N VAL A 265 2.73 3.63 -4.43
CA VAL A 265 2.83 2.87 -5.68
C VAL A 265 2.29 1.47 -5.42
N PHE A 266 1.36 1.03 -6.26
CA PHE A 266 0.69 -0.27 -6.16
C PHE A 266 1.18 -1.16 -7.29
N GLY A 267 1.71 -2.34 -6.97
CA GLY A 267 2.30 -3.20 -7.99
C GLY A 267 2.08 -4.68 -7.77
N THR A 268 2.37 -5.44 -8.81
CA THR A 268 2.23 -6.88 -8.82
C THR A 268 3.28 -7.50 -9.73
N PHE A 269 3.88 -8.59 -9.26
CA PHE A 269 4.83 -9.37 -10.02
C PHE A 269 4.12 -10.42 -10.87
N SER A 270 4.77 -10.78 -11.97
CA SER A 270 4.35 -11.91 -12.79
C SER A 270 4.45 -13.22 -12.02
N GLN A 271 3.86 -14.29 -12.58
CA GLN A 271 3.76 -15.56 -11.87
C GLN A 271 5.13 -16.15 -11.47
N ARG A 272 6.17 -15.90 -12.28
CA ARG A 272 7.54 -16.36 -12.01
C ARG A 272 8.48 -15.24 -11.57
N TRP A 273 7.95 -14.09 -11.16
CA TRP A 273 8.75 -12.99 -10.61
C TRP A 273 9.76 -12.40 -11.60
N THR A 274 9.48 -12.56 -12.89
CA THR A 274 10.36 -12.06 -13.96
C THR A 274 9.93 -10.71 -14.50
N GLY A 275 8.64 -10.41 -14.42
CA GLY A 275 8.08 -9.10 -14.75
C GLY A 275 7.42 -8.45 -13.55
N VAL A 276 7.32 -7.13 -13.57
CA VAL A 276 6.52 -6.35 -12.62
C VAL A 276 5.66 -5.34 -13.37
N PHE A 277 4.43 -5.19 -12.89
CA PHE A 277 3.46 -4.20 -13.36
C PHE A 277 3.04 -3.34 -12.17
N PHE A 278 2.99 -2.02 -12.33
CA PHE A 278 2.65 -1.13 -11.22
C PHE A 278 1.94 0.15 -11.69
N SER A 279 1.17 0.73 -10.77
CA SER A 279 0.38 1.94 -10.98
C SER A 279 1.27 3.20 -11.09
N PRO A 280 0.71 4.32 -11.57
CA PRO A 280 1.27 5.64 -11.29
C PRO A 280 1.43 5.89 -9.79
N ILE A 281 2.19 6.94 -9.46
CA ILE A 281 2.31 7.43 -8.08
C ILE A 281 0.99 8.10 -7.68
N TYR A 282 0.45 7.71 -6.52
CA TYR A 282 -0.65 8.40 -5.85
C TYR A 282 -0.14 9.17 -4.64
N ASP A 283 -0.50 10.46 -4.55
CA ASP A 283 -0.21 11.26 -3.37
C ASP A 283 -1.15 10.87 -2.20
N PHE A 284 -0.73 11.15 -0.97
CA PHE A 284 -1.45 10.75 0.25
C PHE A 284 -2.87 11.29 0.34
N ASP A 285 -3.11 12.48 -0.23
CA ASP A 285 -4.39 13.17 -0.30
C ASP A 285 -5.14 12.93 -1.63
N SER A 286 -4.71 11.93 -2.41
CA SER A 286 -5.44 11.53 -3.61
C SER A 286 -6.86 11.10 -3.28
N SER A 287 -7.81 11.50 -4.13
CA SER A 287 -9.24 11.20 -3.99
C SER A 287 -9.87 10.57 -5.23
N GLU A 288 -9.08 10.34 -6.28
CA GLU A 288 -9.53 9.79 -7.56
C GLU A 288 -8.50 8.84 -8.17
N PRO A 289 -8.43 7.57 -7.71
CA PRO A 289 -9.06 7.00 -6.51
C PRO A 289 -8.42 7.45 -5.18
N SER A 290 -9.11 7.24 -4.07
CA SER A 290 -8.51 7.42 -2.74
C SER A 290 -7.49 6.31 -2.42
N ILE A 291 -6.59 6.56 -1.46
CA ILE A 291 -5.66 5.51 -0.99
C ILE A 291 -6.40 4.32 -0.39
N ALA A 292 -7.55 4.53 0.27
CA ALA A 292 -8.38 3.45 0.78
C ALA A 292 -9.00 2.61 -0.34
N GLU A 293 -9.48 3.25 -1.42
CA GLU A 293 -9.96 2.53 -2.60
C GLU A 293 -8.84 1.71 -3.25
N CYS A 294 -7.63 2.29 -3.38
CA CYS A 294 -6.48 1.59 -3.93
C CYS A 294 -6.10 0.36 -3.11
N LEU A 295 -5.92 0.52 -1.79
CA LEU A 295 -5.53 -0.56 -0.88
C LEU A 295 -6.55 -1.69 -0.86
N THR A 296 -7.84 -1.35 -0.73
CA THR A 296 -8.91 -2.35 -0.73
C THR A 296 -9.00 -3.10 -2.05
N PHE A 297 -8.89 -2.41 -3.19
CA PHE A 297 -8.86 -3.03 -4.52
C PHE A 297 -7.66 -3.97 -4.69
N TRP A 298 -6.45 -3.53 -4.28
CA TRP A 298 -5.23 -4.31 -4.45
C TRP A 298 -5.25 -5.60 -3.63
N ILE A 299 -5.71 -5.52 -2.38
CA ILE A 299 -5.84 -6.70 -1.51
C ILE A 299 -6.96 -7.61 -1.99
N ALA A 300 -8.11 -7.08 -2.39
CA ALA A 300 -9.17 -7.88 -2.98
C ALA A 300 -8.69 -8.61 -4.25
N SER A 301 -7.81 -7.99 -5.03
CA SER A 301 -7.21 -8.59 -6.24
C SER A 301 -6.26 -9.73 -5.87
N ALA A 302 -5.37 -9.52 -4.90
CA ALA A 302 -4.47 -10.56 -4.40
C ALA A 302 -5.24 -11.78 -3.87
N MET A 303 -6.30 -11.53 -3.10
CA MET A 303 -7.15 -12.58 -2.55
C MET A 303 -8.02 -13.30 -3.59
N ARG A 304 -7.97 -12.84 -4.87
CA ARG A 304 -8.83 -13.30 -5.97
C ARG A 304 -10.32 -13.17 -5.67
N ILE A 305 -10.65 -12.22 -4.79
CA ILE A 305 -12.02 -11.81 -4.54
C ILE A 305 -12.48 -11.15 -5.83
N THR A 306 -11.77 -10.11 -6.28
CA THR A 306 -11.98 -9.51 -7.59
C THR A 306 -11.18 -10.21 -8.69
N ARG A 307 -11.79 -10.31 -9.88
CA ARG A 307 -11.16 -10.81 -11.10
C ARG A 307 -10.88 -9.69 -12.11
N THR A 308 -11.11 -8.44 -11.72
CA THR A 308 -10.97 -7.27 -12.59
C THR A 308 -9.54 -7.08 -13.07
N LEU A 309 -8.56 -7.35 -12.20
CA LEU A 309 -7.14 -7.29 -12.55
C LEU A 309 -6.71 -8.62 -13.20
N VAL A 310 -6.48 -8.59 -14.51
CA VAL A 310 -5.90 -9.70 -15.26
C VAL A 310 -4.51 -9.28 -15.70
N LEU A 311 -3.49 -10.04 -15.30
CA LEU A 311 -2.11 -9.73 -15.68
C LEU A 311 -1.83 -10.16 -17.13
N PRO A 312 -1.04 -9.38 -17.88
CA PRO A 312 -0.53 -9.82 -19.17
C PRO A 312 0.24 -11.14 -19.04
N LYS A 313 0.03 -12.05 -19.99
CA LYS A 313 0.82 -13.28 -20.07
C LYS A 313 2.19 -12.93 -20.64
N LEU A 314 3.22 -12.98 -19.80
CA LEU A 314 4.60 -12.86 -20.25
C LEU A 314 5.11 -14.21 -20.76
N PRO A 315 5.94 -14.22 -21.83
CA PRO A 315 6.66 -15.42 -22.24
C PRO A 315 7.75 -15.72 -21.21
N GLU A 316 7.38 -16.34 -20.09
CA GLU A 316 8.32 -16.66 -19.03
C GLU A 316 9.02 -18.01 -19.33
N PRO A 317 10.33 -18.16 -19.03
CA PRO A 317 11.05 -19.40 -19.29
C PRO A 317 10.42 -20.58 -18.54
N VAL A 318 10.11 -21.68 -19.23
CA VAL A 318 9.53 -22.89 -18.63
C VAL A 318 10.65 -23.74 -17.99
N GLY A 319 10.41 -24.25 -16.77
CA GLY A 319 11.35 -25.17 -16.09
C GLY A 319 12.41 -24.50 -15.22
N LEU A 320 12.21 -23.23 -14.85
CA LEU A 320 13.07 -22.56 -13.88
C LEU A 320 12.98 -23.24 -12.50
N PRO A 321 14.11 -23.46 -11.80
CA PRO A 321 14.08 -24.00 -10.45
C PRO A 321 13.37 -23.03 -9.49
N PRO A 322 12.83 -23.53 -8.36
CA PRO A 322 12.32 -22.69 -7.29
C PRO A 322 13.35 -21.64 -6.89
N ILE A 323 12.89 -20.42 -6.68
CA ILE A 323 13.75 -19.33 -6.25
C ILE A 323 13.97 -19.47 -4.75
N VAL A 324 15.23 -19.60 -4.35
CA VAL A 324 15.63 -19.55 -2.94
C VAL A 324 16.44 -18.27 -2.76
N VAL A 325 15.92 -17.37 -1.92
CA VAL A 325 16.62 -16.15 -1.53
C VAL A 325 17.52 -16.51 -0.35
N GLU A 326 18.83 -16.48 -0.56
CA GLU A 326 19.80 -16.78 0.49
C GLU A 326 20.33 -15.47 1.12
N PRO A 327 20.23 -15.30 2.44
CA PRO A 327 20.83 -14.15 3.10
C PRO A 327 22.36 -14.29 3.09
N SER A 328 23.07 -13.30 2.54
CA SER A 328 24.54 -13.24 2.60
C SER A 328 25.01 -12.32 3.72
N ASP A 329 25.93 -12.83 4.55
CA ASP A 329 26.51 -12.13 5.71
C ASP A 329 27.76 -11.31 5.39
N ASP A 330 28.19 -11.31 4.13
CA ASP A 330 29.38 -10.55 3.73
C ASP A 330 29.21 -9.04 4.03
N PRO A 331 30.28 -8.25 4.12
CA PRO A 331 30.19 -6.79 4.14
C PRO A 331 29.81 -6.22 2.75
N ILE A 332 29.07 -5.10 2.72
CA ILE A 332 28.73 -4.36 1.49
C ILE A 332 29.54 -3.06 1.49
N GLU A 333 30.27 -2.80 0.41
CA GLU A 333 30.92 -1.51 0.21
C GLU A 333 29.94 -0.55 -0.49
N TYR A 334 29.63 0.55 0.19
CA TYR A 334 28.75 1.60 -0.36
C TYR A 334 29.61 2.68 -1.04
N HIS A 335 29.23 3.06 -2.27
CA HIS A 335 29.89 4.16 -2.97
C HIS A 335 29.43 5.54 -2.46
N GLN A 336 30.09 6.62 -2.91
CA GLN A 336 29.72 8.01 -2.60
C GLN A 336 28.24 8.27 -2.84
N SER A 337 27.64 9.09 -1.95
CA SER A 337 26.21 9.37 -1.96
C SER A 337 25.71 9.89 -3.30
N GLU A 338 24.58 9.35 -3.76
CA GLU A 338 23.83 9.83 -4.94
C GLU A 338 23.01 11.10 -4.63
N SER A 339 23.05 11.61 -3.39
CA SER A 339 22.32 12.79 -2.98
C SER A 339 22.99 14.05 -3.54
N ASN A 340 22.18 14.92 -4.12
CA ASN A 340 22.55 16.29 -4.47
C ASN A 340 22.25 17.29 -3.34
N TRP A 341 21.86 16.81 -2.15
CA TRP A 341 21.46 17.63 -1.01
C TRP A 341 22.50 17.52 0.11
N THR A 342 22.97 18.67 0.57
CA THR A 342 24.11 18.76 1.51
C THR A 342 23.70 18.71 2.98
N GLY A 343 22.39 18.65 3.29
CA GLY A 343 21.87 18.66 4.67
C GLY A 343 22.14 19.96 5.43
N LYS A 344 22.69 20.99 4.78
CA LYS A 344 22.93 22.30 5.38
C LYS A 344 21.80 23.23 4.98
N SER A 345 20.97 23.62 5.93
CA SER A 345 20.11 24.79 5.76
C SER A 345 21.01 25.99 5.44
N SER A 346 20.87 26.54 4.23
CA SER A 346 21.37 27.86 3.94
C SER A 346 20.43 28.88 4.60
N ASP A 347 20.47 28.96 5.94
CA ASP A 347 19.87 30.05 6.73
C ASP A 347 20.40 29.98 8.18
N TYR A 348 21.71 30.19 8.34
CA TYR A 348 22.36 30.38 9.65
C TYR A 348 22.46 31.87 10.05
N ALA A 349 21.60 32.73 9.51
CA ALA A 349 21.71 34.18 9.73
C ALA A 349 20.38 34.88 9.98
N ALA A 350 19.46 34.30 10.75
CA ALA A 350 18.36 35.06 11.36
C ALA A 350 17.60 34.27 12.44
N SER A 351 18.24 33.91 13.55
CA SER A 351 17.56 33.62 14.84
C SER A 351 18.60 33.39 15.94
N ALA A 352 19.47 34.37 16.16
CA ALA A 352 20.21 34.45 17.41
C ALA A 352 19.53 35.48 18.29
N GLY A 353 18.76 35.00 19.28
CA GLY A 353 18.33 35.85 20.38
C GLY A 353 17.06 35.39 21.06
N VAL A 354 17.13 34.33 21.88
CA VAL A 354 16.44 34.32 23.18
C VAL A 354 17.29 33.53 24.19
N VAL A 355 17.38 34.13 25.36
CA VAL A 355 18.18 33.81 26.54
C VAL A 355 17.74 32.49 27.20
N LEU A 356 18.72 31.67 27.57
CA LEU A 356 18.56 30.54 28.48
C LEU A 356 18.41 31.05 29.92
N ASP A 357 17.38 30.60 30.63
CA ASP A 357 17.45 30.42 32.07
C ASP A 357 16.45 29.35 32.58
N ASN A 358 17.05 28.32 33.20
CA ASN A 358 16.65 27.64 34.43
C ASN A 358 15.37 26.74 34.56
N VAL A 359 15.67 25.44 34.82
CA VAL A 359 15.30 24.64 36.03
C VAL A 359 14.27 23.47 35.89
N SER A 360 14.80 22.24 36.13
CA SER A 360 14.24 21.06 36.87
C SER A 360 12.98 20.35 36.34
N LEU A 361 12.65 19.08 36.64
CA LEU A 361 13.19 17.93 37.39
C LEU A 361 12.37 16.68 36.95
N VAL A 362 12.92 15.50 37.24
CA VAL A 362 12.45 14.12 37.00
C VAL A 362 11.06 13.79 37.56
N SER A 363 10.32 12.85 36.95
CA SER A 363 9.57 11.82 37.71
C SER A 363 9.37 10.50 36.93
N ASP A 364 9.96 9.44 37.46
CA ASP A 364 9.63 8.02 37.22
C ASP A 364 8.42 7.62 38.08
N VAL A 365 7.35 7.10 37.47
CA VAL A 365 6.34 6.17 38.04
C VAL A 365 5.60 5.57 36.83
N GLY A 366 5.31 4.29 36.63
CA GLY A 366 5.30 3.10 37.45
C GLY A 366 4.25 2.16 36.83
N ILE A 367 4.62 0.90 36.67
CA ILE A 367 3.88 -0.19 36.01
C ILE A 367 2.57 -0.49 36.75
N PHE A 368 1.48 -0.77 36.02
CA PHE A 368 0.38 -1.61 36.50
C PHE A 368 -0.08 -2.60 35.43
N GLU A 369 0.12 -3.88 35.73
CA GLU A 369 -0.60 -5.02 35.17
C GLU A 369 -2.00 -5.09 35.78
N THR A 370 -3.01 -5.37 34.96
CA THR A 370 -4.29 -5.93 35.44
C THR A 370 -4.74 -7.04 34.51
N THR A 371 -4.52 -8.27 34.97
CA THR A 371 -5.16 -9.49 34.46
C THR A 371 -6.49 -9.71 35.16
N SER A 372 -7.57 -9.92 34.40
CA SER A 372 -8.67 -10.86 34.73
C SER A 372 -9.57 -11.12 33.52
N PRO A 373 -10.14 -12.34 33.40
CA PRO A 373 -10.73 -12.84 32.16
C PRO A 373 -12.18 -12.38 31.98
N ILE A 374 -12.52 -11.88 30.79
CA ILE A 374 -13.90 -11.57 30.39
C ILE A 374 -14.47 -12.78 29.64
N ASN A 375 -15.59 -13.30 30.13
CA ASN A 375 -16.38 -14.36 29.52
C ASN A 375 -16.78 -13.98 28.09
N LYS A 376 -16.50 -14.88 27.14
CA LYS A 376 -16.95 -14.80 25.74
C LYS A 376 -18.48 -14.78 25.65
N PRO A 377 -19.11 -13.74 25.09
CA PRO A 377 -20.45 -13.87 24.53
C PRO A 377 -20.37 -14.61 23.18
N GLU A 378 -21.42 -15.36 22.85
CA GLU A 378 -21.55 -16.01 21.54
C GLU A 378 -21.52 -14.98 20.39
N PRO A 379 -20.99 -15.36 19.20
CA PRO A 379 -20.83 -14.44 18.07
C PRO A 379 -22.16 -13.83 17.65
N THR A 380 -22.23 -12.50 17.65
CA THR A 380 -23.38 -11.72 17.22
C THR A 380 -23.72 -12.02 15.77
N ALA A 381 -25.00 -12.31 15.52
CA ALA A 381 -25.53 -12.54 14.19
C ALA A 381 -25.17 -11.38 13.25
N VAL A 382 -24.48 -11.70 12.15
CA VAL A 382 -24.12 -10.74 11.10
C VAL A 382 -25.39 -10.04 10.61
N SER A 383 -25.38 -8.70 10.57
CA SER A 383 -26.52 -7.87 10.17
C SER A 383 -27.16 -8.35 8.85
N SER A 384 -28.50 -8.39 8.81
CA SER A 384 -29.27 -8.79 7.62
C SER A 384 -28.92 -7.95 6.38
N ASN A 385 -28.49 -6.70 6.57
CA ASN A 385 -28.05 -5.82 5.48
C ASN A 385 -26.71 -6.26 4.88
N ILE A 386 -25.78 -6.71 5.72
CA ILE A 386 -24.49 -7.28 5.28
C ILE A 386 -24.75 -8.60 4.55
N HIS A 387 -25.62 -9.46 5.09
CA HIS A 387 -26.03 -10.70 4.41
C HIS A 387 -26.63 -10.45 3.02
N ASN A 388 -27.56 -9.51 2.90
CA ASN A 388 -28.18 -9.15 1.63
C ASN A 388 -27.19 -8.53 0.63
N TRP A 389 -26.24 -7.74 1.13
CA TRP A 389 -25.15 -7.23 0.31
C TRP A 389 -24.26 -8.37 -0.21
N MET A 390 -23.81 -9.26 0.67
CA MET A 390 -22.97 -10.40 0.33
C MET A 390 -23.62 -11.35 -0.66
N ALA A 391 -24.93 -11.59 -0.54
CA ALA A 391 -25.69 -12.46 -1.45
C ALA A 391 -25.66 -11.94 -2.90
N ASN A 392 -25.56 -10.62 -3.10
CA ASN A 392 -25.59 -10.00 -4.42
C ASN A 392 -24.19 -9.74 -5.00
N LEU A 393 -23.12 -9.86 -4.20
CA LEU A 393 -21.75 -9.63 -4.66
C LEU A 393 -21.35 -10.49 -5.88
N PRO A 394 -21.67 -11.79 -5.97
CA PRO A 394 -21.29 -12.60 -7.14
C PRO A 394 -21.86 -12.08 -8.46
N GLU A 395 -23.09 -11.56 -8.45
CA GLU A 395 -23.74 -10.96 -9.62
C GLU A 395 -23.06 -9.64 -9.98
N ILE A 396 -22.87 -8.76 -8.99
CA ILE A 396 -22.19 -7.46 -9.14
C ILE A 396 -20.78 -7.60 -9.72
N MET A 397 -20.04 -8.64 -9.31
CA MET A 397 -18.66 -8.88 -9.73
C MET A 397 -18.55 -9.50 -11.12
N SER A 398 -19.59 -10.17 -11.60
CA SER A 398 -19.62 -10.75 -12.96
C SER A 398 -19.77 -9.70 -14.06
N GLU A 399 -20.30 -8.52 -13.70
CA GLU A 399 -20.55 -7.41 -14.63
C GLU A 399 -19.37 -6.43 -14.73
N VAL A 400 -18.32 -6.58 -13.93
CA VAL A 400 -17.13 -5.71 -13.99
C VAL A 400 -16.25 -6.18 -15.16
N PRO A 401 -16.08 -5.36 -16.22
CA PRO A 401 -15.23 -5.76 -17.33
C PRO A 401 -13.79 -5.96 -16.87
N ASN A 402 -13.10 -6.96 -17.43
CA ASN A 402 -11.68 -7.16 -17.14
C ASN A 402 -10.88 -5.98 -17.70
N TYR A 403 -9.90 -5.49 -16.93
CA TYR A 403 -9.09 -4.31 -17.28
C TYR A 403 -8.44 -4.43 -18.68
N LEU A 404 -7.82 -5.58 -18.98
CA LEU A 404 -7.20 -5.82 -20.28
C LEU A 404 -8.22 -5.82 -21.44
N THR A 405 -9.46 -6.24 -21.19
CA THR A 405 -10.50 -6.28 -22.22
C THR A 405 -11.05 -4.89 -22.53
N GLN A 406 -11.16 -4.00 -21.53
CA GLN A 406 -11.54 -2.60 -21.75
C GLN A 406 -10.51 -1.88 -22.64
N HIS A 407 -9.22 -1.98 -22.31
CA HIS A 407 -8.20 -1.25 -23.07
C HIS A 407 -7.86 -1.86 -24.43
N GLN A 408 -8.04 -3.18 -24.63
CA GLN A 408 -7.99 -3.76 -25.99
C GLN A 408 -9.13 -3.23 -26.89
N THR A 409 -10.32 -3.02 -26.32
CA THR A 409 -11.48 -2.51 -27.08
C THR A 409 -11.34 -1.02 -27.40
N GLU A 410 -10.78 -0.22 -26.47
CA GLU A 410 -10.46 1.19 -26.71
C GLU A 410 -9.34 1.37 -27.74
N ALA A 411 -8.27 0.55 -27.69
CA ALA A 411 -7.22 0.60 -28.70
C ALA A 411 -7.74 0.27 -30.13
N MET A 412 -8.73 -0.62 -30.23
CA MET A 412 -9.40 -0.93 -31.51
C MET A 412 -10.38 0.15 -31.98
N SER A 413 -11.04 0.86 -31.06
CA SER A 413 -11.96 1.95 -31.43
C SER A 413 -11.24 3.21 -31.92
N PHE A 414 -10.02 3.47 -31.44
CA PHE A 414 -9.15 4.53 -31.99
C PHE A 414 -8.53 4.18 -33.36
N GLN A 415 -8.39 2.89 -33.70
CA GLN A 415 -7.92 2.48 -35.04
C GLN A 415 -8.99 2.60 -36.13
N HIS A 416 -10.27 2.73 -35.77
CA HIS A 416 -11.37 2.88 -36.74
C HIS A 416 -11.74 4.32 -37.11
N ILE A 417 -11.06 5.33 -36.55
CA ILE A 417 -11.31 6.76 -36.86
C ILE A 417 -10.29 7.34 -37.86
N SER A 418 -9.31 6.56 -38.33
CA SER A 418 -8.33 7.00 -39.34
C SER A 418 -8.37 6.15 -40.60
N SER A 419 -9.44 6.25 -41.37
CA SER A 419 -9.47 5.77 -42.75
C SER A 419 -10.54 6.48 -43.57
N ASP A 420 -10.33 7.78 -43.80
CA ASP A 420 -10.94 8.47 -44.95
C ASP A 420 -9.82 9.11 -45.79
N PRO A 421 -9.65 8.72 -47.06
CA PRO A 421 -8.63 9.30 -47.93
C PRO A 421 -9.13 10.66 -48.45
N GLN A 422 -8.46 11.74 -48.03
CA GLN A 422 -8.62 13.06 -48.66
C GLN A 422 -8.02 13.04 -50.09
N PRO A 423 -8.74 13.50 -51.12
CA PRO A 423 -8.22 13.56 -52.48
C PRO A 423 -7.20 14.70 -52.63
N GLY A 424 -6.14 14.41 -53.38
CA GLY A 424 -4.98 15.27 -53.53
C GLY A 424 -5.25 16.63 -54.16
N ILE A 425 -4.46 17.61 -53.73
CA ILE A 425 -4.28 18.88 -54.43
C ILE A 425 -2.76 19.07 -54.59
N PHE A 426 -2.31 18.94 -55.83
CA PHE A 426 -1.02 19.45 -56.29
C PHE A 426 -1.11 20.97 -56.44
N TYR A 427 -0.11 21.70 -55.93
CA TYR A 427 0.29 22.96 -56.53
C TYR A 427 1.81 23.04 -56.62
N TYR A 428 2.22 23.58 -57.76
CA TYR A 428 3.58 23.83 -58.27
C TYR A 428 4.46 24.64 -57.33
#